data_AF-A0A5R9E9R4-F1
#
_entry.id   AF-A0A5R9E9R4-F1
#
_cell.length_a   1.000
_cell.length_b   1.000
_cell.length_c   1.000
_cell.angle_alpha   90.00
_cell.angle_beta   90.00
_cell.angle_gamma   90.00
#
_symmetry.space_group_name_H-M   'P 1'
#
loop_
_entity.id
_entity.type
_entity.pdbx_description
1 polymer ?
#
loop_
_entity_poly.entity_id
_entity_poly.type
_entity_poly.pdbx_seq_one_letter_code
_entity_poly.pdbx_strand_id
1 'polypeptide(L)'
;MNETTPPPGPAPSDPPAPAPGTPVEPGTPTVPGTPVEPGTPTVPGTPVEPGTPTVPGTPVEPGTPTAPGTSAQPPPSASAAPEPEPEPEPEPDRDPAPDRDPDRDPDSEGAPVGRRTVLTVLGLGAAGVAAAPWLQRGLEAVLGSVADKDPTNLTGLLPNGGGFRYYSVAASVPRRTAADYRLTVGGLVERPAGFTLAALRRLPQTRLVRDVQCVTGWRVPDTPFEGVRLSELLDAVGVRPEARAVRFTCFDGAYSESLTLDQARRSDVLVCLRMQDEPLSHAHGGPVRLYVAPMYFYKSAKWLSGISLTRDVRPGYWEERGYDIDAWVGRSNGRDDAPTA
;
A
#
# COMPACT_ATOMS: atom_id res chain seq x y z
N MET A 1 71.94 -35.44 63.27
CA MET A 1 70.68 -35.92 63.87
C MET A 1 69.55 -35.38 63.01
N ASN A 2 68.76 -36.30 62.46
CA ASN A 2 67.73 -36.11 61.44
C ASN A 2 66.55 -35.26 61.90
N GLU A 3 66.00 -34.52 60.91
CA GLU A 3 64.59 -34.18 60.61
C GLU A 3 63.61 -33.89 61.76
N THR A 4 62.67 -32.96 61.59
CA THR A 4 61.35 -33.34 61.05
C THR A 4 60.62 -32.11 60.52
N THR A 5 60.33 -32.12 59.21
CA THR A 5 59.35 -31.22 58.57
C THR A 5 57.95 -31.74 58.91
N PRO A 6 57.00 -30.87 59.33
CA PRO A 6 55.64 -31.30 59.65
C PRO A 6 54.86 -31.73 58.39
N PRO A 7 53.90 -32.66 58.51
CA PRO A 7 53.13 -33.16 57.37
C PRO A 7 52.14 -32.11 56.85
N PRO A 8 51.75 -32.18 55.56
CA PRO A 8 50.75 -31.28 55.00
C PRO A 8 49.37 -31.57 55.59
N GLY A 9 48.60 -30.50 55.83
CA GLY A 9 47.23 -30.58 56.33
C GLY A 9 46.26 -31.23 55.33
N PRO A 10 45.09 -31.71 55.80
CA PRO A 10 44.14 -32.40 54.95
C PRO A 10 43.52 -31.46 53.90
N ALA A 11 43.27 -31.99 52.70
CA ALA A 11 42.59 -31.29 51.62
C ALA A 11 41.11 -30.99 51.99
N PRO A 12 40.53 -29.89 51.49
CA PRO A 12 39.13 -29.56 51.74
C PRO A 12 38.21 -30.60 51.08
N SER A 13 37.22 -31.08 51.82
CA SER A 13 36.21 -32.01 51.34
C SER A 13 35.24 -31.31 50.37
N ASP A 14 34.96 -31.93 49.23
CA ASP A 14 33.93 -31.46 48.30
C ASP A 14 32.54 -31.44 48.96
N PRO A 15 31.68 -30.45 48.65
CA PRO A 15 30.31 -30.42 49.16
C PRO A 15 29.48 -31.58 48.58
N PRO A 16 28.51 -32.13 49.34
CA PRO A 16 27.70 -33.24 48.87
C PRO A 16 26.81 -32.81 47.69
N ALA A 17 26.66 -33.72 46.72
CA ALA A 17 25.78 -33.53 45.57
C ALA A 17 24.32 -33.30 46.02
N PRO A 18 23.56 -32.42 45.36
CA PRO A 18 22.15 -32.19 45.70
C PRO A 18 21.33 -33.46 45.46
N ALA A 19 20.45 -33.79 46.41
CA ALA A 19 19.56 -34.93 46.31
C ALA A 19 18.59 -34.77 45.12
N PRO A 20 18.24 -35.85 44.40
CA PRO A 20 17.24 -35.79 43.33
C PRO A 20 15.88 -35.36 43.92
N GLY A 21 15.27 -34.33 43.33
CA GLY A 21 13.91 -33.93 43.69
C GLY A 21 12.90 -35.05 43.40
N THR A 22 11.89 -35.18 44.26
CA THR A 22 10.77 -36.11 44.06
C THR A 22 10.04 -35.82 42.73
N PRO A 23 9.72 -36.84 41.92
CA PRO A 23 8.94 -36.64 40.71
C PRO A 23 7.55 -36.11 41.06
N VAL A 24 7.16 -35.00 40.44
CA VAL A 24 5.79 -34.48 40.51
C VAL A 24 4.95 -35.23 39.47
N GLU A 25 3.84 -35.82 39.90
CA GLU A 25 2.89 -36.50 39.00
C GLU A 25 2.33 -35.52 37.96
N PRO A 26 2.27 -35.90 36.67
CA PRO A 26 1.56 -35.11 35.67
C PRO A 26 0.07 -35.06 35.99
N GLY A 27 -0.48 -33.84 36.10
CA GLY A 27 -1.92 -33.64 36.26
C GLY A 27 -2.71 -34.17 35.05
N THR A 28 -3.92 -34.69 35.32
CA THR A 28 -4.83 -35.22 34.30
C THR A 28 -5.12 -34.18 33.21
N PRO A 29 -4.96 -34.52 31.92
CA PRO A 29 -5.25 -33.58 30.84
C PRO A 29 -6.76 -33.31 30.75
N THR A 30 -7.14 -32.04 30.80
CA THR A 30 -8.51 -31.59 30.61
C THR A 30 -8.92 -31.78 29.15
N VAL A 31 -10.05 -32.47 28.92
CA VAL A 31 -10.61 -32.68 27.58
C VAL A 31 -11.06 -31.32 27.00
N PRO A 32 -10.65 -30.95 25.78
CA PRO A 32 -11.16 -29.75 25.12
C PRO A 32 -12.67 -29.88 24.85
N GLY A 33 -13.43 -28.85 25.22
CA GLY A 33 -14.87 -28.78 24.93
C GLY A 33 -15.16 -28.72 23.44
N THR A 34 -16.33 -29.22 23.05
CA THR A 34 -16.82 -29.27 21.66
C THR A 34 -16.82 -27.85 21.02
N PRO A 35 -16.33 -27.68 19.79
CA PRO A 35 -16.41 -26.40 19.09
C PRO A 35 -17.87 -26.00 18.86
N VAL A 36 -18.22 -24.75 19.18
CA VAL A 36 -19.52 -24.16 18.83
C VAL A 36 -19.45 -23.66 17.39
N GLU A 37 -20.43 -24.02 16.57
CA GLU A 37 -20.50 -23.57 15.17
C GLU A 37 -20.59 -22.04 15.08
N PRO A 38 -19.82 -21.40 14.18
CA PRO A 38 -19.97 -19.98 13.89
C PRO A 38 -21.33 -19.71 13.24
N GLY A 39 -22.10 -18.78 13.82
CA GLY A 39 -23.36 -18.32 13.23
C GLY A 39 -23.16 -17.62 11.88
N THR A 40 -24.16 -17.74 11.00
CA THR A 40 -24.19 -17.15 9.67
C THR A 40 -23.94 -15.64 9.70
N PRO A 41 -23.04 -15.08 8.87
CA PRO A 41 -22.81 -13.64 8.81
C PRO A 41 -24.03 -12.92 8.24
N THR A 42 -24.57 -11.93 8.97
CA THR A 42 -25.62 -11.05 8.48
C THR A 42 -25.02 -10.07 7.46
N VAL A 43 -25.62 -9.99 6.27
CA VAL A 43 -25.22 -9.07 5.20
C VAL A 43 -25.42 -7.61 5.66
N PRO A 44 -24.39 -6.74 5.61
CA PRO A 44 -24.57 -5.32 5.89
C PRO A 44 -25.46 -4.67 4.83
N GLY A 45 -26.50 -3.96 5.27
CA GLY A 45 -27.41 -3.22 4.40
C GLY A 45 -26.71 -2.14 3.60
N THR A 46 -27.22 -1.87 2.39
CA THR A 46 -26.75 -0.86 1.45
C THR A 46 -26.66 0.52 2.12
N PRO A 47 -25.55 1.27 1.98
CA PRO A 47 -25.46 2.63 2.49
C PRO A 47 -26.49 3.54 1.81
N VAL A 48 -27.27 4.28 2.61
CA VAL A 48 -28.18 5.33 2.13
C VAL A 48 -27.35 6.59 1.86
N GLU A 49 -27.56 7.22 0.69
CA GLU A 49 -26.87 8.46 0.32
C GLU A 49 -27.14 9.60 1.33
N PRO A 50 -26.11 10.35 1.76
CA PRO A 50 -26.30 11.57 2.54
C PRO A 50 -26.98 12.66 1.68
N GLY A 51 -28.12 13.17 2.15
CA GLY A 51 -28.84 14.27 1.51
C GLY A 51 -28.02 15.56 1.47
N THR A 52 -28.21 16.33 0.40
CA THR A 52 -27.57 17.62 0.14
C THR A 52 -27.77 18.62 1.29
N PRO A 53 -26.72 19.28 1.81
CA PRO A 53 -26.87 20.30 2.84
C PRO A 53 -27.60 21.54 2.30
N THR A 54 -28.71 21.91 2.94
CA THR A 54 -29.47 23.13 2.63
C THR A 54 -28.72 24.37 3.13
N VAL A 55 -28.57 25.38 2.27
CA VAL A 55 -27.97 26.68 2.58
C VAL A 55 -28.91 27.48 3.51
N PRO A 56 -28.45 28.06 4.64
CA PRO A 56 -29.26 28.95 5.46
C PRO A 56 -29.60 30.26 4.72
N GLY A 57 -30.89 30.58 4.64
CA GLY A 57 -31.43 31.68 3.83
C GLY A 57 -31.19 33.09 4.37
N THR A 58 -31.18 34.05 3.46
CA THR A 58 -31.23 35.50 3.70
C THR A 58 -32.65 35.92 4.11
N PRO A 59 -32.84 36.82 5.10
CA PRO A 59 -34.17 37.21 5.55
C PRO A 59 -34.79 38.30 4.65
N VAL A 60 -36.05 38.12 4.25
CA VAL A 60 -36.90 39.16 3.62
C VAL A 60 -38.31 39.10 4.22
N GLU A 61 -38.87 40.30 4.40
CA GLU A 61 -40.07 40.70 5.15
C GLU A 61 -41.44 40.14 4.68
N PRO A 62 -42.49 40.25 5.54
CA PRO A 62 -43.74 39.50 5.43
C PRO A 62 -44.81 40.14 4.52
N GLY A 63 -45.53 39.29 3.78
CA GLY A 63 -46.72 39.63 3.00
C GLY A 63 -47.83 38.58 3.15
N THR A 64 -49.05 39.10 3.37
CA THR A 64 -50.34 38.54 3.84
C THR A 64 -50.97 37.43 2.95
N PRO A 65 -51.87 36.57 3.49
CA PRO A 65 -52.10 35.20 3.04
C PRO A 65 -53.27 35.04 2.06
N THR A 66 -53.31 33.90 1.34
CA THR A 66 -54.56 33.39 0.75
C THR A 66 -54.59 31.85 0.84
N ALA A 67 -55.77 31.35 1.22
CA ALA A 67 -56.10 29.99 1.62
C ALA A 67 -56.23 28.99 0.44
N PRO A 68 -56.37 27.67 0.71
CA PRO A 68 -55.99 26.58 -0.20
C PRO A 68 -57.16 25.95 -0.97
N GLY A 69 -56.83 25.17 -2.01
CA GLY A 69 -57.71 24.08 -2.46
C GLY A 69 -57.50 23.60 -3.90
N THR A 70 -57.05 22.35 -4.02
CA THR A 70 -57.58 21.29 -4.92
C THR A 70 -56.53 20.61 -5.80
N SER A 71 -56.46 19.29 -5.59
CA SER A 71 -55.63 18.27 -6.23
C SER A 71 -56.07 17.96 -7.67
N ALA A 72 -55.13 17.68 -8.58
CA ALA A 72 -55.35 16.77 -9.72
C ALA A 72 -54.03 16.33 -10.41
N GLN A 73 -53.75 15.02 -10.27
CA GLN A 73 -53.13 14.05 -11.17
C GLN A 73 -51.70 14.19 -11.75
N PRO A 74 -50.95 13.05 -11.84
CA PRO A 74 -49.64 12.96 -12.48
C PRO A 74 -49.74 12.75 -14.01
N PRO A 75 -48.73 13.18 -14.80
CA PRO A 75 -48.65 12.90 -16.24
C PRO A 75 -48.06 11.50 -16.54
N PRO A 76 -48.44 10.87 -17.68
CA PRO A 76 -47.96 9.55 -18.08
C PRO A 76 -46.60 9.56 -18.80
N SER A 77 -45.92 8.41 -18.67
CA SER A 77 -44.61 8.06 -19.23
C SER A 77 -44.58 8.05 -20.76
N ALA A 78 -43.46 8.54 -21.33
CA ALA A 78 -43.16 8.49 -22.76
C ALA A 78 -42.49 7.16 -23.16
N SER A 79 -42.89 6.73 -24.36
CA SER A 79 -42.74 5.43 -25.00
C SER A 79 -41.33 5.09 -25.49
N ALA A 80 -41.07 3.79 -25.53
CA ALA A 80 -39.91 3.09 -26.07
C ALA A 80 -39.79 3.15 -27.62
N ALA A 81 -38.60 2.76 -28.07
CA ALA A 81 -38.04 2.75 -29.42
C ALA A 81 -38.86 1.95 -30.48
N PRO A 82 -38.69 2.26 -31.78
CA PRO A 82 -39.33 1.51 -32.86
C PRO A 82 -38.61 0.20 -33.21
N GLU A 83 -39.42 -0.81 -33.55
CA GLU A 83 -39.09 -2.17 -34.01
C GLU A 83 -38.53 -2.22 -35.46
N PRO A 84 -37.82 -3.30 -35.85
CA PRO A 84 -37.20 -3.44 -37.17
C PRO A 84 -38.17 -3.91 -38.27
N GLU A 85 -37.95 -3.45 -39.50
CA GLU A 85 -38.73 -3.80 -40.70
C GLU A 85 -38.51 -5.25 -41.19
N PRO A 86 -39.51 -5.88 -41.83
CA PRO A 86 -39.44 -7.26 -42.32
C PRO A 86 -38.82 -7.41 -43.72
N GLU A 87 -38.12 -8.53 -43.93
CA GLU A 87 -37.48 -8.95 -45.19
C GLU A 87 -38.50 -9.32 -46.29
N PRO A 88 -38.18 -9.14 -47.59
CA PRO A 88 -39.04 -9.54 -48.70
C PRO A 88 -38.82 -11.00 -49.17
N GLU A 89 -39.93 -11.65 -49.55
CA GLU A 89 -40.05 -13.03 -50.03
C GLU A 89 -39.49 -13.27 -51.47
N PRO A 90 -39.20 -14.54 -51.85
CA PRO A 90 -38.45 -14.88 -53.07
C PRO A 90 -39.33 -15.01 -54.33
N GLU A 91 -38.81 -14.55 -55.48
CA GLU A 91 -39.44 -14.70 -56.81
C GLU A 91 -39.11 -16.04 -57.49
N PRO A 92 -40.00 -16.57 -58.37
CA PRO A 92 -39.90 -17.92 -58.92
C PRO A 92 -39.03 -18.05 -60.19
N ASP A 93 -38.54 -19.28 -60.36
CA ASP A 93 -37.67 -19.82 -61.41
C ASP A 93 -37.92 -19.33 -62.85
N ARG A 94 -36.83 -18.89 -63.50
CA ARG A 94 -36.71 -18.84 -64.97
C ARG A 94 -35.41 -19.51 -65.40
N ASP A 95 -35.55 -20.40 -66.38
CA ASP A 95 -34.49 -21.21 -66.99
C ASP A 95 -33.35 -20.39 -67.64
N PRO A 96 -32.15 -20.98 -67.79
CA PRO A 96 -30.90 -20.26 -68.00
C PRO A 96 -30.61 -19.95 -69.47
N ALA A 97 -29.97 -18.80 -69.72
CA ALA A 97 -29.36 -18.45 -71.00
C ALA A 97 -27.83 -18.24 -70.81
N PRO A 98 -27.00 -18.57 -71.81
CA PRO A 98 -25.64 -19.06 -71.59
C PRO A 98 -24.58 -17.97 -71.37
N ASP A 99 -23.57 -18.37 -70.59
CA ASP A 99 -22.26 -17.77 -70.30
C ASP A 99 -21.84 -16.58 -71.16
N ARG A 100 -21.72 -15.42 -70.50
CA ARG A 100 -20.76 -14.38 -70.88
C ARG A 100 -20.08 -13.87 -69.63
N ASP A 101 -18.81 -14.19 -69.52
CA ASP A 101 -17.81 -13.58 -68.65
C ASP A 101 -17.17 -12.42 -69.43
N PRO A 102 -17.42 -11.15 -69.04
CA PRO A 102 -16.65 -10.02 -69.52
C PRO A 102 -15.93 -9.39 -68.33
N ASP A 103 -14.66 -9.76 -68.18
CA ASP A 103 -13.57 -8.90 -67.67
C ASP A 103 -13.82 -8.28 -66.28
N ARG A 104 -13.37 -8.91 -65.20
CA ARG A 104 -11.99 -8.80 -64.72
C ARG A 104 -11.43 -7.39 -64.94
N ASP A 105 -11.73 -6.50 -64.00
CA ASP A 105 -11.12 -5.17 -63.90
C ASP A 105 -9.60 -5.33 -63.63
N PRO A 106 -8.69 -5.03 -64.57
CA PRO A 106 -7.24 -5.21 -64.36
C PRO A 106 -6.58 -4.00 -63.70
N ASP A 107 -7.32 -2.93 -63.39
CA ASP A 107 -6.74 -1.64 -62.98
C ASP A 107 -6.86 -1.36 -61.47
N SER A 108 -6.57 -2.38 -60.65
CA SER A 108 -6.16 -2.16 -59.26
C SER A 108 -4.64 -2.29 -59.11
N GLU A 109 -3.88 -1.63 -59.99
CA GLU A 109 -2.47 -1.33 -59.75
C GLU A 109 -2.37 -0.26 -58.65
N GLY A 110 -2.22 -0.72 -57.41
CA GLY A 110 -1.84 0.15 -56.29
C GLY A 110 -0.56 0.91 -56.64
N ALA A 111 -0.60 2.24 -56.55
CA ALA A 111 0.53 3.09 -56.85
C ALA A 111 1.82 2.58 -56.14
N PRO A 112 2.95 2.43 -56.85
CA PRO A 112 4.15 1.86 -56.25
C PRO A 112 4.64 2.78 -55.13
N VAL A 113 4.56 2.29 -53.88
CA VAL A 113 5.07 3.02 -52.72
C VAL A 113 6.57 3.13 -52.87
N GLY A 114 7.06 4.32 -53.19
CA GLY A 114 8.48 4.56 -53.43
C GLY A 114 9.33 4.12 -52.24
N ARG A 115 10.50 3.53 -52.51
CA ARG A 115 11.46 3.04 -51.50
C ARG A 115 11.77 4.07 -50.42
N ARG A 116 11.79 5.36 -50.78
CA ARG A 116 11.96 6.47 -49.82
C ARG A 116 10.83 6.53 -48.80
N THR A 117 9.58 6.37 -49.22
CA THR A 117 8.42 6.33 -48.33
C THR A 117 8.50 5.14 -47.38
N VAL A 118 8.85 3.95 -47.90
CA VAL A 118 9.03 2.75 -47.06
C VAL A 118 10.14 2.95 -46.03
N LEU A 119 11.30 3.47 -46.44
CA LEU A 119 12.43 3.73 -45.53
C LEU A 119 12.13 4.84 -44.53
N THR A 120 11.37 5.87 -44.91
CA THR A 120 10.94 6.93 -43.99
C THR A 120 9.99 6.39 -42.92
N VAL A 121 9.02 5.56 -43.31
CA VAL A 121 8.10 4.91 -42.36
C VAL A 121 8.85 3.98 -41.41
N LEU A 122 9.77 3.16 -41.93
CA LEU A 122 10.60 2.28 -41.10
C LEU A 122 11.52 3.05 -40.15
N GLY A 123 12.12 4.15 -40.62
CA GLY A 123 12.98 5.01 -39.80
C GLY A 123 12.20 5.71 -38.68
N LEU A 124 11.00 6.23 -38.97
CA LEU A 124 10.11 6.80 -37.96
C LEU A 124 9.64 5.75 -36.95
N GLY A 125 9.33 4.54 -37.40
CA GLY A 125 8.97 3.42 -36.53
C GLY A 125 10.10 3.05 -35.57
N ALA A 126 11.32 2.88 -36.08
CA ALA A 126 12.49 2.56 -35.26
C ALA A 126 12.83 3.68 -34.26
N ALA A 127 12.75 4.94 -34.70
CA ALA A 127 12.94 6.10 -33.82
C ALA A 127 11.87 6.17 -32.73
N GLY A 128 10.61 5.90 -33.08
CA GLY A 128 9.50 5.82 -32.13
C GLY A 128 9.70 4.75 -31.06
N VAL A 129 10.12 3.54 -31.45
CA VAL A 129 10.43 2.45 -30.52
C VAL A 129 11.62 2.81 -29.62
N ALA A 130 12.67 3.43 -30.15
CA ALA A 130 13.83 3.85 -29.37
C ALA A 130 13.50 4.98 -28.37
N ALA A 131 12.58 5.89 -28.74
CA ALA A 131 12.13 6.98 -27.89
C ALA A 131 11.03 6.56 -26.89
N ALA A 132 10.36 5.42 -27.10
CA ALA A 132 9.26 4.95 -26.26
C ALA A 132 9.59 4.91 -24.76
N PRO A 133 10.74 4.38 -24.29
CA PRO A 133 11.05 4.35 -22.86
C PRO A 133 11.26 5.73 -22.24
N TRP A 134 11.65 6.72 -23.04
CA TRP A 134 11.79 8.11 -22.58
C TRP A 134 10.45 8.83 -22.56
N LEU A 135 9.62 8.60 -23.58
CA LEU A 135 8.29 9.17 -23.66
C LEU A 135 7.35 8.60 -22.58
N GLN A 136 7.43 7.29 -22.33
CA GLN A 136 6.67 6.61 -21.27
C GLN A 136 7.04 7.18 -19.89
N ARG A 137 8.33 7.28 -19.55
CA ARG A 137 8.78 7.88 -18.28
C ARG A 137 8.36 9.34 -18.13
N GLY A 138 8.41 10.12 -19.21
CA GLY A 138 7.94 11.51 -19.21
C GLY A 138 6.44 11.61 -18.95
N LEU A 139 5.64 10.76 -19.61
CA LEU A 139 4.19 10.71 -19.43
C LEU A 139 3.81 10.21 -18.03
N GLU A 140 4.50 9.20 -17.51
CA GLU A 140 4.31 8.67 -16.15
C GLU A 140 4.64 9.72 -15.08
N ALA A 141 5.71 10.49 -15.24
CA ALA A 141 6.05 11.58 -14.33
C ALA A 141 4.98 12.69 -14.32
N VAL A 142 4.44 13.03 -15.50
CA VAL A 142 3.35 14.01 -15.63
C VAL A 142 2.06 13.46 -15.02
N LEU A 143 1.68 12.21 -15.29
CA LEU A 143 0.50 11.57 -14.72
C LEU A 143 0.62 11.40 -13.19
N GLY A 144 1.80 11.06 -12.68
CA GLY A 144 2.07 11.00 -11.25
C GLY A 144 1.88 12.35 -10.55
N SER A 145 2.25 13.45 -11.21
CA SER A 145 2.02 14.81 -10.70
C SER A 145 0.54 15.23 -10.69
N VAL A 146 -0.28 14.61 -11.54
CA VAL A 146 -1.74 14.77 -11.58
C VAL A 146 -2.42 13.88 -10.54
N ALA A 147 -1.92 12.66 -10.33
CA ALA A 147 -2.35 11.77 -9.26
C ALA A 147 -2.10 12.38 -7.87
N ASP A 148 -1.02 13.15 -7.70
CA ASP A 148 -0.76 13.97 -6.49
C ASP A 148 -1.85 15.03 -6.19
N LYS A 149 -2.79 15.28 -7.11
CA LYS A 149 -3.88 16.24 -6.99
C LYS A 149 -5.28 15.62 -7.06
N ASP A 150 -5.41 14.30 -6.99
CA ASP A 150 -6.69 13.60 -7.04
C ASP A 150 -7.16 13.15 -5.64
N PRO A 151 -7.95 13.96 -4.91
CA PRO A 151 -8.51 13.60 -3.62
C PRO A 151 -9.59 12.52 -3.70
N THR A 152 -9.99 12.09 -4.90
CA THR A 152 -11.06 11.12 -5.14
C THR A 152 -10.58 9.70 -5.45
N ASN A 153 -9.27 9.46 -5.54
CA ASN A 153 -8.67 8.13 -5.78
C ASN A 153 -9.14 7.48 -7.11
N LEU A 154 -9.57 8.30 -8.09
CA LEU A 154 -10.00 7.84 -9.42
C LEU A 154 -8.81 7.43 -10.29
N THR A 155 -7.66 8.06 -10.07
CA THR A 155 -6.38 7.72 -10.70
C THR A 155 -5.87 6.30 -10.38
N GLY A 156 -6.32 5.70 -9.26
CA GLY A 156 -6.05 4.30 -8.92
C GLY A 156 -6.86 3.27 -9.73
N LEU A 157 -7.83 3.72 -10.55
CA LEU A 157 -8.60 2.89 -11.49
C LEU A 157 -8.05 2.94 -12.92
N LEU A 158 -7.05 3.81 -13.18
CA LEU A 158 -6.43 3.88 -14.49
C LEU A 158 -5.41 2.74 -14.67
N PRO A 159 -5.38 2.07 -15.84
CA PRO A 159 -4.50 0.93 -16.10
C PRO A 159 -3.00 1.23 -15.97
N ASN A 160 -2.61 2.51 -15.88
CA ASN A 160 -1.21 2.96 -15.72
C ASN A 160 -0.91 3.65 -14.38
N GLY A 161 -1.82 3.64 -13.39
CA GLY A 161 -1.61 4.26 -12.07
C GLY A 161 -0.64 3.53 -11.13
N GLY A 162 0.21 2.63 -11.67
CA GLY A 162 1.16 1.83 -10.89
C GLY A 162 0.54 0.88 -9.87
N GLY A 163 -0.78 0.65 -9.92
CA GLY A 163 -1.53 -0.24 -9.00
C GLY A 163 -1.65 0.26 -7.55
N PHE A 164 -1.05 1.41 -7.21
CA PHE A 164 -1.08 1.94 -5.85
C PHE A 164 -2.41 2.63 -5.55
N ARG A 165 -3.11 2.16 -4.50
CA ARG A 165 -4.26 2.86 -3.94
C ARG A 165 -3.82 3.82 -2.85
N TYR A 166 -4.30 5.06 -2.92
CA TYR A 166 -3.98 6.07 -1.93
C TYR A 166 -4.92 5.97 -0.72
N TYR A 167 -4.34 5.74 0.46
CA TYR A 167 -5.02 5.86 1.75
C TYR A 167 -4.30 6.91 2.61
N SER A 168 -5.09 7.73 3.29
CA SER A 168 -4.68 8.71 4.31
C SER A 168 -5.71 8.69 5.44
N VAL A 169 -5.26 8.76 6.69
CA VAL A 169 -6.13 8.89 7.86
C VAL A 169 -6.41 10.35 8.22
N ALA A 170 -5.65 11.28 7.62
CA ALA A 170 -5.81 12.71 7.79
C ALA A 170 -6.40 13.33 6.51
N ALA A 171 -7.30 14.31 6.69
CA ALA A 171 -7.96 15.01 5.60
C ALA A 171 -6.99 15.82 4.72
N SER A 172 -5.94 16.37 5.33
CA SER A 172 -4.84 17.02 4.63
C SER A 172 -3.55 16.86 5.43
N VAL A 173 -2.42 16.85 4.74
CA VAL A 173 -1.10 16.70 5.36
C VAL A 173 -0.19 17.84 4.89
N PRO A 174 0.48 18.54 5.81
CA PRO A 174 1.39 19.62 5.44
C PRO A 174 2.59 19.05 4.67
N ARG A 175 3.00 19.73 3.60
CA ARG A 175 4.25 19.40 2.92
C ARG A 175 5.44 19.86 3.77
N ARG A 176 6.48 19.02 3.84
CA ARG A 176 7.76 19.38 4.46
C ARG A 176 8.84 19.46 3.38
N THR A 177 9.50 20.60 3.29
CA THR A 177 10.64 20.79 2.38
C THR A 177 11.89 20.12 2.94
N ALA A 178 12.95 20.01 2.14
CA ALA A 178 14.24 19.55 2.62
C ALA A 178 14.82 20.45 3.74
N ALA A 179 14.47 21.75 3.75
CA ALA A 179 14.94 22.70 4.75
C ALA A 179 14.25 22.47 6.11
N ASP A 180 12.95 22.16 6.09
CA ASP A 180 12.11 22.11 7.29
C ASP A 180 11.92 20.69 7.83
N TYR A 181 12.21 19.66 7.03
CA TYR A 181 12.06 18.28 7.45
C TYR A 181 13.11 17.87 8.49
N ARG A 182 12.65 17.24 9.57
CA ARG A 182 13.50 16.59 10.58
C ARG A 182 12.86 15.27 11.00
N LEU A 183 13.64 14.19 10.98
CA LEU A 183 13.27 12.91 11.59
C LEU A 183 13.88 12.85 12.99
N THR A 184 13.07 12.76 14.03
CA THR A 184 13.56 12.61 15.41
C THR A 184 13.71 11.14 15.77
N VAL A 185 14.79 10.80 16.47
CA VAL A 185 15.03 9.46 17.02
C VAL A 185 15.35 9.60 18.50
N GLY A 186 14.54 8.96 19.35
CA GLY A 186 14.61 9.14 20.79
C GLY A 186 14.02 7.98 21.60
N GLY A 187 13.59 8.28 22.82
CA GLY A 187 13.12 7.27 23.78
C GLY A 187 14.30 6.56 24.47
N LEU A 188 14.26 5.24 24.51
CA LEU A 188 15.29 4.39 25.13
C LEU A 188 16.56 4.27 24.26
N VAL A 189 17.24 5.40 24.07
CA VAL A 189 18.49 5.50 23.31
C VAL A 189 19.56 6.22 24.11
N GLU A 190 20.83 5.97 23.82
CA GLU A 190 21.97 6.64 24.45
C GLU A 190 22.13 8.07 23.94
N ARG A 191 21.97 8.26 22.62
CA ARG A 191 22.20 9.53 21.93
C ARG A 191 20.98 9.91 21.08
N PRO A 192 19.95 10.56 21.65
CA PRO A 192 18.83 11.07 20.89
C PRO A 192 19.32 12.02 19.78
N ALA A 193 18.73 11.93 18.59
CA ALA A 193 19.21 12.65 17.42
C ALA A 193 18.06 13.14 16.53
N GLY A 194 18.31 14.22 15.79
CA GLY A 194 17.46 14.70 14.71
C GLY A 194 18.19 14.61 13.38
N PHE A 195 17.61 13.90 12.41
CA PHE A 195 18.19 13.75 11.08
C PHE A 195 17.51 14.69 10.09
N THR A 196 18.32 15.48 9.37
CA THR A 196 17.85 16.23 8.20
C THR A 196 17.75 15.30 6.99
N LEU A 197 17.01 15.70 5.96
CA LEU A 197 16.96 14.93 4.71
C LEU A 197 18.36 14.75 4.09
N ALA A 198 19.21 15.77 4.18
CA ALA A 198 20.60 15.70 3.72
C ALA A 198 21.44 14.73 4.56
N ALA A 199 21.20 14.65 5.87
CA ALA A 199 21.89 13.68 6.73
C ALA A 199 21.48 12.24 6.40
N LEU A 200 20.17 11.98 6.21
CA LEU A 200 19.67 10.66 5.83
C LEU A 200 20.27 10.18 4.50
N ARG A 201 20.39 11.07 3.51
CA ARG A 201 21.00 10.75 2.20
C ARG A 201 22.49 10.39 2.28
N ARG A 202 23.19 10.81 3.33
CA ARG A 202 24.62 10.50 3.51
C ARG A 202 24.86 9.17 4.24
N LEU A 203 23.83 8.59 4.85
CA LEU A 203 23.92 7.26 5.45
C LEU A 203 23.92 6.19 4.35
N PRO A 204 24.40 4.96 4.63
CA PRO A 204 24.34 3.85 3.67
C PRO A 204 22.92 3.64 3.14
N GLN A 205 22.75 3.71 1.82
CA GLN A 205 21.47 3.46 1.17
C GLN A 205 21.34 1.98 0.82
N THR A 206 20.14 1.44 0.98
CA THR A 206 19.75 0.08 0.62
C THR A 206 18.55 0.17 -0.30
N ARG A 207 18.62 -0.51 -1.45
CA ARG A 207 17.53 -0.66 -2.40
C ARG A 207 16.93 -2.06 -2.27
N LEU A 208 15.62 -2.15 -2.10
CA LEU A 208 14.86 -3.40 -2.03
C LEU A 208 13.78 -3.38 -3.10
N VAL A 209 13.69 -4.44 -3.88
CA VAL A 209 12.57 -4.68 -4.80
C VAL A 209 11.76 -5.80 -4.19
N ARG A 210 10.52 -5.50 -3.84
CA ARG A 210 9.59 -6.45 -3.23
C ARG A 210 8.16 -6.12 -3.63
N ASP A 211 7.29 -7.11 -3.55
CA ASP A 211 5.86 -6.87 -3.65
C ASP A 211 5.38 -5.95 -2.51
N VAL A 212 4.44 -5.06 -2.82
CA VAL A 212 3.62 -4.37 -1.82
C VAL A 212 2.28 -5.05 -1.71
N GLN A 213 1.94 -5.56 -0.52
CA GLN A 213 0.64 -6.17 -0.25
C GLN A 213 -0.16 -5.29 0.71
N CYS A 214 -1.38 -4.91 0.31
CA CYS A 214 -2.34 -4.29 1.21
C CYS A 214 -3.22 -5.33 1.88
N VAL A 215 -3.59 -5.05 3.12
CA VAL A 215 -4.55 -5.86 3.90
C VAL A 215 -5.94 -5.92 3.24
N THR A 216 -6.31 -4.94 2.42
CA THR A 216 -7.56 -4.96 1.64
C THR A 216 -7.48 -5.79 0.36
N GLY A 217 -6.36 -6.47 0.13
CA GLY A 217 -6.21 -7.52 -0.88
C GLY A 217 -5.53 -7.11 -2.19
N TRP A 218 -5.34 -5.82 -2.46
CA TRP A 218 -4.56 -5.41 -3.64
C TRP A 218 -3.05 -5.61 -3.40
N ARG A 219 -2.35 -5.93 -4.49
CA ARG A 219 -0.90 -6.13 -4.53
C ARG A 219 -0.30 -5.32 -5.67
N VAL A 220 0.88 -4.74 -5.45
CA VAL A 220 1.72 -4.17 -6.51
C VAL A 220 3.03 -4.94 -6.55
N PRO A 221 3.31 -5.69 -7.63
CA PRO A 221 4.52 -6.49 -7.72
C PRO A 221 5.77 -5.62 -7.90
N ASP A 222 6.94 -6.20 -7.58
CA ASP A 222 8.26 -5.68 -7.94
C ASP A 222 8.47 -4.18 -7.67
N THR A 223 8.00 -3.68 -6.52
CA THR A 223 8.11 -2.25 -6.20
C THR A 223 9.47 -1.95 -5.58
N PRO A 224 10.33 -1.12 -6.21
CA PRO A 224 11.60 -0.74 -5.65
C PRO A 224 11.41 0.39 -4.63
N PHE A 225 11.94 0.18 -3.44
CA PHE A 225 12.12 1.17 -2.39
C PHE A 225 13.61 1.36 -2.11
N GLU A 226 14.01 2.59 -1.82
CA GLU A 226 15.39 2.89 -1.45
C GLU A 226 15.45 3.87 -0.27
N GLY A 227 16.34 3.56 0.68
CA GLY A 227 16.58 4.40 1.84
C GLY A 227 17.59 3.80 2.80
N VAL A 228 17.57 4.29 4.04
CA VAL A 228 18.46 3.82 5.10
C VAL A 228 17.83 2.63 5.81
N ARG A 229 18.58 1.56 6.08
CA ARG A 229 18.05 0.48 6.94
C ARG A 229 17.72 1.03 8.32
N LEU A 230 16.58 0.65 8.88
CA LEU A 230 16.20 1.14 10.20
C LEU A 230 17.23 0.75 11.26
N SER A 231 17.81 -0.46 11.17
CA SER A 231 18.89 -0.93 12.05
C SER A 231 20.09 0.02 12.10
N GLU A 232 20.51 0.60 10.98
CA GLU A 232 21.63 1.56 10.92
C GLU A 232 21.34 2.83 11.73
N LEU A 233 20.10 3.32 11.67
CA LEU A 233 19.69 4.47 12.48
C LEU A 233 19.65 4.13 13.97
N LEU A 234 19.15 2.93 14.31
CA LEU A 234 19.10 2.44 15.69
C LEU A 234 20.50 2.28 16.28
N ASP A 235 21.45 1.77 15.49
CA ASP A 235 22.84 1.59 15.92
C ASP A 235 23.55 2.94 16.07
N ALA A 236 23.27 3.91 15.18
CA ALA A 236 23.82 5.26 15.28
C ALA A 236 23.42 5.98 16.59
N VAL A 237 22.19 5.80 17.08
CA VAL A 237 21.73 6.43 18.34
C VAL A 237 22.06 5.61 19.60
N GLY A 238 22.42 4.33 19.44
CA GLY A 238 22.71 3.41 20.54
C GLY A 238 21.44 3.01 21.28
N VAL A 239 20.95 1.79 21.05
CA VAL A 239 19.75 1.26 21.69
C VAL A 239 20.05 0.86 23.15
N ARG A 240 19.25 1.34 24.11
CA ARG A 240 19.43 0.95 25.52
C ARG A 240 18.97 -0.49 25.76
N PRO A 241 19.56 -1.21 26.75
CA PRO A 241 19.23 -2.60 27.05
C PRO A 241 17.78 -2.86 27.45
N GLU A 242 17.01 -1.84 27.85
CA GLU A 242 15.59 -1.97 28.23
C GLU A 242 14.63 -1.85 27.04
N ALA A 243 15.10 -1.42 25.87
CA ALA A 243 14.24 -1.28 24.69
C ALA A 243 13.81 -2.65 24.16
N ARG A 244 12.51 -2.82 23.91
CA ARG A 244 11.95 -4.04 23.27
C ARG A 244 11.09 -3.74 22.05
N ALA A 245 10.74 -2.47 21.84
CA ALA A 245 9.89 -2.06 20.73
C ALA A 245 10.28 -0.68 20.22
N VAL A 246 9.73 -0.35 19.06
CA VAL A 246 9.90 0.93 18.37
C VAL A 246 8.52 1.47 18.03
N ARG A 247 8.24 2.72 18.39
CA ARG A 247 7.05 3.46 18.00
C ARG A 247 7.39 4.52 16.98
N PHE A 248 6.57 4.65 15.96
CA PHE A 248 6.70 5.61 14.87
C PHE A 248 5.58 6.65 14.95
N THR A 249 5.91 7.90 14.62
CA THR A 249 4.95 8.99 14.48
C THR A 249 5.07 9.65 13.13
N CYS A 250 3.97 10.22 12.67
CA CYS A 250 3.89 10.89 11.38
C CYS A 250 3.57 12.38 11.58
N PHE A 251 4.01 13.24 10.66
CA PHE A 251 3.72 14.69 10.75
C PHE A 251 2.33 15.07 10.22
N ASP A 252 1.49 14.08 9.85
CA ASP A 252 0.06 14.26 9.68
C ASP A 252 -0.68 14.51 11.01
N GLY A 253 -0.02 14.23 12.14
CA GLY A 253 -0.54 14.43 13.49
C GLY A 253 -1.48 13.34 13.99
N ALA A 254 -1.75 12.30 13.20
CA ALA A 254 -2.73 11.27 13.52
C ALA A 254 -2.17 9.85 13.44
N TYR A 255 -1.37 9.55 12.41
CA TYR A 255 -0.92 8.18 12.19
C TYR A 255 0.25 7.83 13.11
N SER A 256 0.16 6.65 13.71
CA SER A 256 1.26 6.04 14.46
C SER A 256 1.34 4.57 14.15
N GLU A 257 2.53 4.02 14.33
CA GLU A 257 2.82 2.63 14.05
C GLU A 257 3.80 2.07 15.09
N SER A 258 3.93 0.77 15.19
CA SER A 258 4.90 0.12 16.07
C SER A 258 5.45 -1.18 15.48
N LEU A 259 6.67 -1.53 15.91
CA LEU A 259 7.32 -2.80 15.65
C LEU A 259 7.99 -3.28 16.93
N THR A 260 8.16 -4.59 17.09
CA THR A 260 9.15 -5.11 18.05
C THR A 260 10.55 -4.67 17.64
N LEU A 261 11.50 -4.66 18.59
CA LEU A 261 12.89 -4.32 18.29
C LEU A 261 13.50 -5.31 17.28
N ASP A 262 13.14 -6.59 17.38
CA ASP A 262 13.60 -7.63 16.46
C ASP A 262 13.07 -7.39 15.03
N GLN A 263 11.79 -7.05 14.90
CA GLN A 263 11.20 -6.66 13.61
C GLN A 263 11.90 -5.41 13.05
N ALA A 264 12.11 -4.38 13.87
CA ALA A 264 12.76 -3.13 13.46
C ALA A 264 14.23 -3.31 13.05
N ARG A 265 14.91 -4.36 13.53
CA ARG A 265 16.30 -4.68 13.20
C ARG A 265 16.47 -5.53 11.94
N ARG A 266 15.38 -5.98 11.32
CA ARG A 266 15.46 -6.78 10.08
C ARG A 266 16.10 -5.98 8.95
N SER A 267 16.76 -6.69 8.03
CA SER A 267 17.41 -6.11 6.86
C SER A 267 16.44 -5.55 5.81
N ASP A 268 15.16 -5.93 5.90
CA ASP A 268 14.08 -5.57 4.99
C ASP A 268 13.14 -4.49 5.56
N VAL A 269 13.62 -3.72 6.54
CA VAL A 269 12.93 -2.55 7.11
C VAL A 269 13.74 -1.28 6.86
N LEU A 270 13.13 -0.34 6.14
CA LEU A 270 13.79 0.86 5.65
C LEU A 270 13.10 2.15 6.12
N VAL A 271 13.90 3.17 6.37
CA VAL A 271 13.50 4.57 6.33
C VAL A 271 13.76 5.07 4.90
N CYS A 272 12.72 5.03 4.08
CA CYS A 272 12.77 5.25 2.63
C CYS A 272 12.78 6.73 2.26
N LEU A 273 13.54 7.05 1.22
CA LEU A 273 13.65 8.36 0.59
C LEU A 273 13.18 8.34 -0.87
N ARG A 274 13.22 7.17 -1.52
CA ARG A 274 12.80 6.95 -2.90
C ARG A 274 11.86 5.75 -3.01
N MET A 275 11.03 5.78 -4.04
CA MET A 275 10.12 4.71 -4.44
C MET A 275 9.98 4.76 -5.97
N GLN A 276 9.93 3.60 -6.63
CA GLN A 276 9.90 3.54 -8.10
C GLN A 276 11.06 4.31 -8.74
N ASP A 277 12.25 4.17 -8.13
CA ASP A 277 13.48 4.83 -8.56
C ASP A 277 13.38 6.36 -8.68
N GLU A 278 12.43 7.00 -8.00
CA GLU A 278 12.23 8.45 -7.93
C GLU A 278 12.13 8.93 -6.47
N PRO A 279 12.40 10.22 -6.17
CA PRO A 279 12.13 10.77 -4.84
C PRO A 279 10.68 10.52 -4.41
N LEU A 280 10.46 10.15 -3.15
CA LEU A 280 9.10 9.92 -2.64
C LEU A 280 8.21 11.14 -2.87
N SER A 281 7.14 10.96 -3.65
CA SER A 281 6.10 11.97 -3.80
C SER A 281 5.37 12.19 -2.47
N HIS A 282 4.67 13.31 -2.36
CA HIS A 282 3.90 13.59 -1.15
C HIS A 282 2.78 12.54 -0.94
N ALA A 283 2.10 12.10 -1.99
CA ALA A 283 1.05 11.08 -1.90
C ALA A 283 1.59 9.70 -1.43
N HIS A 284 2.85 9.38 -1.78
CA HIS A 284 3.50 8.16 -1.32
C HIS A 284 4.16 8.28 0.06
N GLY A 285 3.95 9.39 0.77
CA GLY A 285 4.42 9.60 2.13
C GLY A 285 5.72 10.41 2.22
N GLY A 286 6.12 11.10 1.17
CA GLY A 286 7.34 11.90 1.12
C GLY A 286 7.33 13.10 2.10
N PRO A 287 8.52 13.58 2.51
CA PRO A 287 9.82 13.26 1.92
C PRO A 287 10.47 11.97 2.45
N VAL A 288 9.92 11.37 3.51
CA VAL A 288 10.45 10.15 4.15
C VAL A 288 9.28 9.30 4.65
N ARG A 289 9.36 8.00 4.40
CA ARG A 289 8.40 7.02 4.94
C ARG A 289 9.11 5.84 5.60
N LEU A 290 8.40 5.13 6.47
CA LEU A 290 8.76 3.78 6.86
C LEU A 290 8.32 2.80 5.76
N TYR A 291 9.13 1.78 5.53
CA TYR A 291 8.80 0.64 4.68
C TYR A 291 9.19 -0.66 5.39
N VAL A 292 8.22 -1.56 5.54
CA VAL A 292 8.35 -2.85 6.22
C VAL A 292 7.94 -3.93 5.24
N ALA A 293 8.90 -4.45 4.47
CA ALA A 293 8.61 -5.29 3.31
C ALA A 293 7.79 -6.57 3.59
N PRO A 294 8.03 -7.33 4.68
CA PRO A 294 7.36 -8.62 4.90
C PRO A 294 5.96 -8.50 5.54
N MET A 295 5.48 -7.28 5.79
CA MET A 295 4.21 -7.03 6.49
C MET A 295 3.22 -6.30 5.59
N TYR A 296 1.93 -6.35 5.95
CA TYR A 296 0.91 -5.59 5.26
C TYR A 296 1.23 -4.09 5.28
N PHE A 297 0.93 -3.42 4.17
CA PHE A 297 1.45 -2.08 3.89
C PHE A 297 0.98 -0.98 4.87
N TYR A 298 -0.01 -1.25 5.73
CA TYR A 298 -0.34 -0.33 6.81
C TYR A 298 0.81 -0.16 7.81
N LYS A 299 1.65 -1.18 8.02
CA LYS A 299 2.87 -1.07 8.84
C LYS A 299 3.91 -0.13 8.25
N SER A 300 3.79 0.24 6.98
CA SER A 300 4.72 1.13 6.27
C SER A 300 4.25 2.58 6.38
N ALA A 301 4.43 3.20 7.55
CA ALA A 301 3.96 4.55 7.88
C ALA A 301 4.45 5.63 6.89
N LYS A 302 3.53 6.46 6.41
CA LYS A 302 3.80 7.63 5.54
C LYS A 302 4.20 8.85 6.36
N TRP A 303 4.89 9.83 5.77
CA TRP A 303 5.17 11.13 6.39
C TRP A 303 5.88 11.01 7.74
N LEU A 304 6.87 10.14 7.80
CA LEU A 304 7.54 9.75 9.03
C LEU A 304 8.21 10.96 9.68
N SER A 305 7.91 11.22 10.95
CA SER A 305 8.42 12.36 11.72
C SER A 305 9.24 11.96 12.94
N GLY A 306 8.97 10.79 13.51
CA GLY A 306 9.65 10.35 14.73
C GLY A 306 9.74 8.84 14.88
N ILE A 307 10.81 8.40 15.54
CA ILE A 307 11.12 7.02 15.94
C ILE A 307 11.45 7.05 17.43
N SER A 308 10.69 6.34 18.25
CA SER A 308 10.87 6.29 19.70
C SER A 308 11.05 4.84 20.16
N LEU A 309 12.17 4.53 20.81
CA LEU A 309 12.37 3.21 21.41
C LEU A 309 11.63 3.12 22.75
N THR A 310 10.89 2.03 22.94
CA THR A 310 10.01 1.80 24.10
C THR A 310 10.26 0.44 24.74
N ARG A 311 9.83 0.29 26.00
CA ARG A 311 9.95 -0.98 26.75
C ARG A 311 9.01 -2.06 26.24
N ASP A 312 7.88 -1.64 25.69
CA ASP A 312 6.80 -2.53 25.26
C ASP A 312 6.24 -2.04 23.92
N VAL A 313 5.69 -2.97 23.14
CA VAL A 313 4.94 -2.65 21.92
C VAL A 313 3.69 -1.88 22.32
N ARG A 314 3.50 -0.70 21.72
CA ARG A 314 2.27 0.08 21.87
C ARG A 314 1.53 0.06 20.55
N PRO A 315 0.30 -0.49 20.48
CA PRO A 315 -0.51 -0.51 19.28
C PRO A 315 -0.49 0.84 18.53
N GLY A 316 -0.34 0.76 17.21
CA GLY A 316 -0.44 1.90 16.32
C GLY A 316 -1.89 2.21 15.96
N TYR A 317 -2.08 3.04 14.94
CA TYR A 317 -3.39 3.54 14.56
C TYR A 317 -4.37 2.42 14.17
N TRP A 318 -3.93 1.47 13.34
CA TRP A 318 -4.82 0.39 12.88
C TRP A 318 -4.92 -0.74 13.90
N GLU A 319 -3.86 -1.01 14.65
CA GLU A 319 -3.86 -2.01 15.70
C GLU A 319 -4.87 -1.68 16.81
N GLU A 320 -4.98 -0.40 17.19
CA GLU A 320 -6.04 0.09 18.10
C GLU A 320 -7.46 -0.13 17.55
N ARG A 321 -7.59 -0.39 16.24
CA ARG A 321 -8.86 -0.62 15.52
C ARG A 321 -9.06 -2.09 15.16
N GLY A 322 -8.30 -3.00 15.78
CA GLY A 322 -8.47 -4.45 15.65
C GLY A 322 -7.67 -5.11 14.53
N TYR A 323 -6.74 -4.39 13.90
CA TYR A 323 -5.79 -4.99 12.98
C TYR A 323 -4.68 -5.72 13.75
N ASP A 324 -4.12 -6.75 13.14
CA ASP A 324 -3.01 -7.52 13.72
C ASP A 324 -1.79 -6.62 14.00
N ILE A 325 -1.17 -6.79 15.17
CA ILE A 325 0.01 -6.04 15.61
C ILE A 325 1.24 -6.39 14.77
N ASP A 326 1.42 -7.66 14.44
CA ASP A 326 2.58 -8.17 13.72
C ASP A 326 2.40 -8.08 12.21
N ALA A 327 1.16 -8.22 11.73
CA ALA A 327 0.76 -7.93 10.36
C ALA A 327 1.57 -8.65 9.26
N TRP A 328 2.10 -9.84 9.54
CA TRP A 328 2.84 -10.63 8.56
C TRP A 328 1.93 -11.00 7.39
N VAL A 329 2.39 -10.74 6.16
CA VAL A 329 1.64 -11.12 4.96
C VAL A 329 1.42 -12.64 4.97
N GLY A 330 0.18 -13.07 4.83
CA GLY A 330 -0.21 -14.49 4.80
C GLY A 330 -0.36 -15.17 6.15
N ARG A 331 -0.14 -14.47 7.27
CA ARG A 331 -0.32 -15.03 8.62
C ARG A 331 -1.15 -14.16 9.56
N SER A 332 -1.64 -13.03 9.05
CA SER A 332 -2.34 -12.01 9.82
C SER A 332 -3.66 -11.66 9.16
N ASN A 333 -4.61 -11.17 9.97
CA ASN A 333 -5.90 -10.66 9.50
C ASN A 333 -6.75 -11.70 8.72
N GLY A 334 -6.56 -13.00 9.00
CA GLY A 334 -7.35 -14.10 8.41
C GLY A 334 -7.18 -14.27 6.89
N ARG A 335 -6.05 -13.81 6.33
CA ARG A 335 -5.76 -13.88 4.90
C ARG A 335 -4.58 -14.81 4.62
N ASP A 336 -4.75 -15.66 3.62
CA ASP A 336 -3.71 -16.58 3.12
C ASP A 336 -2.97 -15.99 1.91
N ASP A 337 -2.55 -14.73 2.00
CA ASP A 337 -1.77 -14.09 0.94
C ASP A 337 -0.36 -14.70 0.85
N ALA A 338 0.15 -14.91 -0.37
CA ALA A 338 1.54 -15.34 -0.54
C ALA A 338 2.51 -14.30 0.07
N PRO A 339 3.59 -14.70 0.75
CA PRO A 339 4.60 -13.76 1.25
C PRO A 339 5.14 -12.85 0.16
N THR A 340 5.56 -11.65 0.53
CA THR A 340 6.16 -10.69 -0.41
C THR A 340 7.54 -11.18 -0.84
N ALA A 341 7.63 -11.57 -2.11
CA ALA A 341 8.87 -11.99 -2.76
C ALA A 341 9.78 -10.79 -3.01
#